data_AF-C9L7Z5-F1
#
_entry.id   AF-C9L7Z5-F1
#
_cell.length_a   1.000
_cell.length_b   1.000
_cell.length_c   1.000
_cell.angle_alpha   90.00
_cell.angle_beta   90.00
_cell.angle_gamma   90.00
#
_symmetry.space_group_name_H-M   'P 1'
#
loop_
_entity.id
_entity.type
_entity.pdbx_description
1 polymer ?
#
loop_
_entity_poly.entity_id
_entity_poly.type
_entity_poly.pdbx_seq_one_letter_code
_entity_poly.pdbx_strand_id
1 'polypeptide(L)'
;MAYIIIIPLALLLLTSFCRLSSLTGQIKKQERQKDDWQMLAEDAEREAARLRSGYNFYYDNYARLSKQLEQLKEQMNRQNDTYNSCNSQINNQEIIEAVKYAMKKSHPDNGGNAEDFKKYRELYNRIK
;
A
#
# COMPACT_ATOMS: atom_id res chain seq x y z
N MET A 1 -66.29 29.05 -57.61
CA MET A 1 -64.92 29.61 -57.59
C MET A 1 -64.22 29.42 -56.24
N ALA A 2 -64.81 29.75 -55.09
CA ALA A 2 -64.14 29.66 -53.77
C ALA A 2 -63.64 28.24 -53.40
N TYR A 3 -64.41 27.18 -53.69
CA TYR A 3 -64.04 25.80 -53.37
C TYR A 3 -62.78 25.29 -54.11
N ILE A 4 -62.46 25.87 -55.28
CA ILE A 4 -61.29 25.50 -56.08
C ILE A 4 -59.98 25.88 -55.34
N ILE A 5 -60.03 26.88 -54.46
CA ILE A 5 -58.86 27.37 -53.70
C ILE A 5 -58.85 26.81 -52.26
N ILE A 6 -60.02 26.62 -51.65
CA ILE A 6 -60.14 26.16 -50.26
C ILE A 6 -59.69 24.70 -50.10
N ILE A 7 -60.05 23.81 -51.04
CA ILE A 7 -59.73 22.37 -50.95
C ILE A 7 -58.20 22.13 -51.02
N PRO A 8 -57.45 22.72 -51.97
CA PRO A 8 -55.99 22.60 -51.98
C PRO A 8 -55.31 23.14 -50.72
N LEU A 9 -55.79 24.28 -50.19
CA LEU A 9 -55.26 24.86 -48.95
C LEU A 9 -55.49 23.94 -47.74
N ALA A 10 -56.68 23.34 -47.62
CA ALA A 10 -56.98 22.39 -46.55
C ALA A 10 -56.08 21.14 -46.64
N LEU A 11 -55.82 20.62 -47.83
CA LEU A 11 -54.90 19.49 -48.04
C LEU A 11 -53.44 19.84 -47.71
N LEU A 12 -52.99 21.06 -48.05
CA LEU A 12 -51.67 21.57 -47.67
C LEU A 12 -51.53 21.72 -46.15
N LEU A 13 -52.56 22.21 -45.47
CA LEU A 13 -52.57 22.30 -44.00
C LEU A 13 -52.57 20.92 -43.34
N LEU A 14 -53.34 19.96 -43.87
CA LEU A 14 -53.41 18.59 -43.35
C LEU A 14 -52.05 17.88 -43.48
N THR A 15 -51.43 17.97 -44.65
CA THR A 15 -50.10 17.37 -44.89
C THR A 15 -49.01 18.03 -44.04
N SER A 16 -49.08 19.34 -43.85
CA SER A 16 -48.20 20.07 -42.94
C SER A 16 -48.38 19.63 -41.48
N PHE A 17 -49.62 19.46 -41.02
CA PHE A 17 -49.93 18.99 -39.67
C PHE A 17 -49.48 17.54 -39.43
N CYS A 18 -49.67 16.65 -40.40
CA CYS A 18 -49.16 15.28 -40.35
C CYS A 18 -47.61 15.24 -40.27
N ARG A 19 -46.91 16.13 -40.98
CA ARG A 19 -45.45 16.25 -40.87
C ARG A 19 -45.02 16.76 -39.50
N LEU A 20 -45.70 17.75 -38.95
CA LEU A 20 -45.39 18.32 -37.64
C LEU A 20 -45.58 17.29 -36.51
N SER A 21 -46.68 16.53 -36.53
CA SER A 21 -46.91 15.45 -35.55
C SER A 21 -45.87 14.32 -35.66
N SER A 22 -45.45 13.95 -36.88
CA SER A 22 -44.33 13.02 -37.06
C SER A 22 -43.01 13.57 -36.49
N LEU A 23 -42.69 14.84 -36.78
CA LEU A 23 -41.44 15.47 -36.35
C LEU A 23 -41.36 15.58 -34.82
N THR A 24 -42.44 16.01 -34.17
CA THR A 24 -42.53 16.08 -32.71
C THR A 24 -42.36 14.70 -32.04
N GLY A 25 -42.87 13.63 -32.67
CA GLY A 25 -42.61 12.27 -32.22
C GLY A 25 -41.13 11.87 -32.30
N GLN A 26 -40.44 12.26 -33.38
CA GLN A 26 -39.00 12.04 -33.54
C GLN A 26 -38.17 12.83 -32.53
N ILE A 27 -38.51 14.10 -32.29
CA ILE A 27 -37.85 14.96 -31.29
C ILE A 27 -37.95 14.33 -29.90
N LYS A 28 -39.15 13.93 -29.47
CA LYS A 28 -39.35 13.26 -28.18
C LYS A 28 -38.59 11.94 -28.04
N LYS A 29 -38.34 11.25 -29.16
CA LYS A 29 -37.51 10.04 -29.16
C LYS A 29 -36.04 10.39 -28.99
N GLN A 30 -35.55 11.44 -29.66
CA GLN A 30 -34.18 11.93 -29.51
C GLN A 30 -33.91 12.51 -28.13
N GLU A 31 -34.87 13.22 -27.52
CA GLU A 31 -34.77 13.73 -26.15
C GLU A 31 -34.60 12.60 -25.14
N ARG A 32 -35.46 11.56 -25.21
CA ARG A 32 -35.31 10.37 -24.34
C ARG A 32 -33.97 9.69 -24.51
N GLN A 33 -33.52 9.51 -25.75
CA GLN A 33 -32.20 8.95 -26.00
C GLN A 33 -31.10 9.80 -25.38
N LYS A 34 -31.18 11.12 -25.49
CA LYS A 34 -30.21 12.03 -24.88
C LYS A 34 -30.20 11.89 -23.35
N ASP A 35 -31.36 11.83 -22.72
CA ASP A 35 -31.47 11.67 -21.27
C ASP A 35 -30.88 10.32 -20.81
N ASP A 36 -31.15 9.24 -21.55
CA ASP A 36 -30.56 7.92 -21.30
C ASP A 36 -29.02 7.96 -21.41
N TRP A 37 -28.49 8.64 -22.42
CA TRP A 37 -27.04 8.82 -22.60
C TRP A 37 -26.42 9.66 -21.48
N GLN A 38 -27.11 10.70 -21.01
CA GLN A 38 -26.64 11.53 -19.90
C GLN A 38 -26.58 10.72 -18.60
N MET A 39 -27.61 9.94 -18.31
CA MET A 39 -27.63 9.06 -17.14
C MET A 39 -26.48 8.04 -17.18
N LEU A 40 -26.23 7.42 -18.34
CA LEU A 40 -25.11 6.50 -18.52
C LEU A 40 -23.75 7.16 -18.35
N ALA A 41 -23.59 8.39 -18.83
CA ALA A 41 -22.35 9.15 -18.65
C ALA A 41 -22.09 9.46 -17.18
N GLU A 42 -23.11 9.88 -16.43
CA GLU A 42 -23.01 10.12 -14.99
C GLU A 42 -22.66 8.85 -14.21
N ASP A 43 -23.27 7.71 -14.55
CA ASP A 43 -22.94 6.42 -13.94
C ASP A 43 -21.49 6.00 -14.22
N ALA A 44 -21.03 6.20 -15.45
CA ALA A 44 -19.65 5.92 -15.82
C ALA A 44 -18.66 6.82 -15.06
N GLU A 45 -18.99 8.10 -14.88
CA GLU A 45 -18.18 9.04 -14.10
C GLU A 45 -18.15 8.66 -12.61
N ARG A 46 -19.29 8.27 -12.04
CA ARG A 46 -19.39 7.77 -10.66
C ARG A 46 -18.50 6.55 -10.44
N GLU A 47 -18.56 5.58 -11.35
CA GLU A 47 -17.75 4.37 -11.21
C GLU A 47 -16.26 4.66 -11.45
N ALA A 48 -15.91 5.56 -12.39
CA ALA A 48 -14.53 6.00 -12.58
C ALA A 48 -13.97 6.70 -11.34
N ALA A 49 -14.77 7.53 -10.66
CA ALA A 49 -14.39 8.16 -9.40
C ALA A 49 -14.18 7.12 -8.29
N ARG A 50 -15.05 6.11 -8.20
CA ARG A 50 -14.92 5.00 -7.25
C ARG A 50 -13.65 4.21 -7.48
N LEU A 51 -13.36 3.84 -8.74
CA LEU A 51 -12.15 3.13 -9.13
C LEU A 51 -10.89 3.96 -8.84
N ARG A 52 -10.93 5.26 -9.13
CA ARG A 52 -9.81 6.18 -8.83
C ARG A 52 -9.54 6.27 -7.33
N SER A 53 -10.58 6.37 -6.51
CA SER A 53 -10.46 6.36 -5.06
C SER A 53 -9.85 5.04 -4.56
N GLY A 54 -10.34 3.90 -5.06
CA GLY A 54 -9.77 2.59 -4.74
C GLY A 54 -8.29 2.49 -5.12
N TYR A 55 -7.94 2.90 -6.34
CA TYR A 55 -6.56 2.92 -6.81
C TYR A 55 -5.64 3.74 -5.91
N ASN A 56 -6.05 4.96 -5.55
CA ASN A 56 -5.28 5.82 -4.66
C ASN A 56 -5.07 5.17 -3.29
N PHE A 57 -6.12 4.57 -2.72
CA PHE A 57 -6.03 3.85 -1.45
C PHE A 57 -4.98 2.72 -1.49
N TYR A 58 -4.99 1.90 -2.55
CA TYR A 58 -4.01 0.83 -2.72
C TYR A 58 -2.59 1.37 -2.88
N TYR A 59 -2.43 2.44 -3.66
CA TYR A 59 -1.12 3.07 -3.90
C TYR A 59 -0.53 3.66 -2.61
N ASP A 60 -1.32 4.38 -1.82
CA ASP A 60 -0.90 4.94 -0.54
C ASP A 60 -0.51 3.83 0.47
N ASN A 61 -1.29 2.74 0.48
CA ASN A 61 -0.98 1.59 1.32
C ASN A 61 0.36 0.94 0.92
N TYR A 62 0.56 0.74 -0.38
CA TYR A 62 1.81 0.20 -0.91
C TYR A 62 3.01 1.08 -0.56
N ALA A 63 2.89 2.41 -0.72
CA ALA A 63 3.95 3.36 -0.38
C ALA A 63 4.29 3.35 1.13
N ARG A 64 3.28 3.19 2.00
CA ARG A 64 3.50 3.05 3.43
C ARG A 64 4.23 1.73 3.77
N LEU A 65 3.79 0.63 3.16
CA LEU A 65 4.35 -0.69 3.44
C LEU A 65 5.79 -0.81 2.94
N SER A 66 6.10 -0.27 1.76
CA SER A 66 7.47 -0.26 1.24
C SER A 66 8.42 0.54 2.13
N LYS A 67 7.96 1.68 2.67
CA LYS A 67 8.72 2.46 3.65
C LYS A 67 8.99 1.68 4.94
N GLN A 68 7.99 0.95 5.47
CA GLN A 68 8.17 0.12 6.65
C GLN A 68 9.18 -1.00 6.42
N LEU A 69 9.14 -1.63 5.24
CA LEU A 69 10.09 -2.66 4.85
C LEU A 69 11.54 -2.12 4.85
N GLU A 70 11.74 -0.93 4.28
CA GLU A 70 13.06 -0.31 4.22
C GLU A 70 13.58 0.06 5.62
N GLN A 71 12.72 0.62 6.46
CA GLN A 71 13.06 0.90 7.87
C GLN A 71 13.45 -0.36 8.63
N LEU A 72 12.75 -1.47 8.41
CA LEU A 72 13.07 -2.74 9.06
C LEU A 72 14.42 -3.29 8.60
N LYS A 73 14.73 -3.19 7.30
CA LYS A 73 16.05 -3.58 6.76
C LYS A 73 17.17 -2.72 7.35
N GLU A 74 16.98 -1.41 7.44
CA GLU A 74 17.95 -0.53 8.07
C GLU A 74 18.18 -0.88 9.54
N GLN A 75 17.11 -1.16 10.29
CA GLN A 75 17.23 -1.58 11.69
C GLN A 75 18.01 -2.89 11.83
N MET A 76 17.72 -3.87 10.99
CA MET A 76 18.46 -5.14 10.95
C MET A 76 19.94 -4.93 10.64
N ASN A 77 20.28 -4.10 9.65
CA ASN A 77 21.67 -3.79 9.33
C ASN A 77 22.37 -3.10 10.49
N ARG A 78 21.75 -2.10 11.12
CA ARG A 78 22.32 -1.41 12.30
C ARG A 78 22.54 -2.36 13.47
N GLN A 79 21.62 -3.30 13.71
CA GLN A 79 21.78 -4.32 14.75
C GLN A 79 22.94 -5.26 14.43
N ASN A 80 23.06 -5.71 13.18
CA ASN A 80 24.15 -6.56 12.75
C ASN A 80 25.51 -5.83 12.86
N ASP A 81 25.58 -4.57 12.46
CA ASP A 81 26.79 -3.76 12.60
C ASP A 81 27.17 -3.55 14.07
N THR A 82 26.17 -3.32 14.93
CA THR A 82 26.39 -3.20 16.37
C THR A 82 26.90 -4.52 16.96
N TYR A 83 26.27 -5.64 16.60
CA TYR A 83 26.69 -6.97 17.03
C TYR A 83 28.12 -7.30 16.58
N ASN A 84 28.43 -7.07 15.31
CA ASN A 84 29.77 -7.31 14.75
C ASN A 84 30.82 -6.35 15.34
N SER A 85 30.45 -5.09 15.60
CA SER A 85 31.31 -4.11 16.26
C SER A 85 31.64 -4.53 17.70
N CYS A 86 30.61 -4.85 18.51
CA CYS A 86 30.81 -5.32 19.88
C CYS A 86 31.60 -6.63 19.94
N ASN A 87 31.34 -7.57 19.03
CA ASN A 87 32.04 -8.85 19.00
C ASN A 87 33.48 -8.73 18.49
N SER A 88 33.79 -7.73 17.66
CA SER A 88 35.16 -7.46 17.21
C SER A 88 35.99 -6.65 18.23
N GLN A 89 35.35 -5.82 19.07
CA GLN A 89 35.99 -5.11 20.18
C GLN A 89 36.18 -5.95 21.43
N ILE A 90 35.40 -7.02 21.61
CA ILE A 90 35.72 -8.05 22.60
C ILE A 90 36.95 -8.80 22.10
N ASN A 91 38.13 -8.33 22.51
CA ASN A 91 39.36 -9.08 22.32
C ASN A 91 39.26 -10.33 23.20
N ASN A 92 38.68 -11.41 22.66
CA ASN A 92 38.46 -12.66 23.38
C ASN A 92 39.73 -13.13 24.09
N GLN A 93 40.90 -12.79 23.54
CA GLN A 93 42.19 -13.07 24.16
C GLN A 93 42.40 -12.37 25.51
N GLU A 94 42.06 -11.08 25.65
CA GLU A 94 42.18 -10.35 26.91
C GLU A 94 41.21 -10.89 27.97
N ILE A 95 40.00 -11.26 27.57
CA ILE A 95 39.02 -11.91 28.47
C ILE A 95 39.52 -13.28 28.89
N ILE A 96 40.01 -14.10 27.95
CA ILE A 96 40.59 -15.42 28.21
C ILE A 96 41.78 -15.29 29.19
N GLU A 97 42.63 -14.28 29.03
CA GLU A 97 43.77 -14.03 29.91
C GLU A 97 43.35 -13.57 31.31
N ALA A 98 42.38 -12.65 31.40
CA ALA A 98 41.80 -12.22 32.67
C ALA A 98 41.16 -13.41 33.42
N VAL A 99 40.42 -14.27 32.71
CA VAL A 99 39.80 -15.46 33.30
C VAL A 99 40.88 -16.48 33.72
N LYS A 100 41.93 -16.70 32.93
CA LYS A 100 43.08 -17.55 33.33
C LYS A 100 43.76 -17.01 34.60
N TYR A 101 43.93 -15.70 34.69
CA TYR A 101 44.51 -15.07 35.88
C TYR A 101 43.62 -15.27 37.11
N ALA A 102 42.31 -15.04 36.98
CA ALA A 102 41.34 -15.27 38.04
C ALA A 102 41.32 -16.73 38.50
N MET A 103 41.32 -17.70 37.57
CA MET A 103 41.48 -19.13 37.85
C MET A 103 42.77 -19.42 38.62
N LYS A 104 43.91 -18.86 38.19
CA LYS A 104 45.18 -19.07 38.88
C LYS A 104 45.12 -18.53 40.31
N LYS A 105 44.54 -17.35 40.52
CA LYS A 105 44.43 -16.73 41.84
C LYS A 105 43.46 -17.45 42.78
N SER A 106 42.37 -18.02 42.27
CA SER A 106 41.40 -18.75 43.08
C SER A 106 41.75 -20.22 43.30
N HIS A 107 42.80 -20.74 42.66
CA HIS A 107 43.21 -22.13 42.83
C HIS A 107 43.53 -22.45 44.30
N PRO A 108 43.02 -23.55 44.88
CA PRO A 108 43.26 -23.92 46.28
C PRO A 108 44.74 -24.04 46.64
N ASP A 109 45.56 -24.59 45.74
CA ASP A 109 47.03 -24.66 45.89
C ASP A 109 47.72 -23.30 46.05
N ASN A 110 47.06 -22.22 45.59
CA ASN A 110 47.54 -20.85 45.75
C ASN A 110 46.86 -20.14 46.94
N GLY A 111 46.18 -20.88 47.83
CA GLY A 111 45.42 -20.37 48.96
C GLY A 111 44.08 -19.72 48.57
N GLY A 112 43.59 -19.97 47.35
CA GLY A 112 42.35 -19.40 46.82
C GLY A 112 41.09 -20.22 47.14
N ASN A 113 39.92 -19.66 46.81
CA ASN A 113 38.62 -20.30 47.02
C ASN A 113 38.30 -21.31 45.89
N ALA A 114 38.13 -22.58 46.25
CA ALA A 114 37.77 -23.67 45.34
C ALA A 114 36.45 -23.44 44.56
N GLU A 115 35.44 -22.83 45.19
CA GLU A 115 34.17 -22.53 44.53
C GLU A 115 34.32 -21.47 43.43
N ASP A 116 35.14 -20.45 43.69
CA ASP A 116 35.43 -19.42 42.70
C ASP A 116 36.30 -19.95 41.57
N PHE A 117 37.26 -20.85 41.87
CA PHE A 117 37.98 -21.59 40.85
C PHE A 117 37.05 -22.37 39.93
N LYS A 118 36.07 -23.10 40.48
CA LYS A 118 35.10 -23.85 39.68
C LYS A 118 34.29 -22.93 38.76
N LYS A 119 33.80 -21.80 39.29
CA LYS A 119 33.09 -20.78 38.50
C LYS A 119 33.94 -20.22 37.35
N TYR A 120 35.19 -19.82 37.61
CA TYR A 120 36.06 -19.27 36.57
C TYR A 120 36.48 -20.35 35.56
N ARG A 121 36.64 -21.61 35.98
CA ARG A 121 36.92 -22.73 35.08
C ARG A 121 35.75 -23.05 34.16
N GLU A 122 34.52 -23.05 34.69
CA GLU A 122 33.31 -23.20 33.89
C GLU A 122 33.17 -22.04 32.89
N LEU A 123 33.42 -20.80 33.33
CA LEU A 123 33.42 -19.63 32.47
C LEU A 123 34.46 -19.76 31.35
N TYR A 124 35.70 -20.13 31.69
CA TYR A 124 36.79 -20.36 30.74
C TYR A 124 36.43 -21.37 29.65
N ASN A 125 35.76 -22.47 30.02
CA ASN A 125 35.34 -23.50 29.07
C ASN A 125 34.18 -23.06 28.15
N ARG A 126 33.41 -22.03 28.53
CA ARG A 126 32.32 -21.49 27.69
C ARG A 126 32.82 -20.47 26.67
N ILE A 127 33.92 -19.78 26.98
CA ILE A 127 34.50 -18.72 26.13
C ILE A 127 35.67 -19.21 25.27
N LYS A 128 36.21 -20.40 25.58
CA LYS A 128 37.23 -21.09 24.78
C LYS A 128 36.58 -21.84 23.61
#